data_AF-A0A1Z9ASY0-F1
#
_entry.id   AF-A0A1Z9ASY0-F1
#
_cell.length_a   1.000
_cell.length_b   1.000
_cell.length_c   1.000
_cell.angle_alpha   90.00
_cell.angle_beta   90.00
_cell.angle_gamma   90.00
#
_symmetry.space_group_name_H-M   'P 1'
#
loop_
_entity.id
_entity.type
_entity.pdbx_description
1 polymer ?
#
loop_
_entity_poly.entity_id
_entity_poly.type
_entity_poly.pdbx_seq_one_letter_code
_entity_poly.pdbx_strand_id
1 'polypeptide(L)'
;MKKITAIALAVMSITTAHAELVDMSNYTNVFYVSESGSDDSDGSEASPFATVAQAIIAAGDSGDAIYISAGQYDITYTGFDAEYNSGVYNRNTGPDNAGKDVDFIGEAGETILYIDGADIETRDVYFYSGTGYSNIYGMTFIRDSDGRTSKYFKSRDCRL
;
A
#
# COMPACT_ATOMS: atom_id res chain seq x y z
N MET A 1 43.35 38.41 -1.27
CA MET A 1 41.97 38.93 -1.41
C MET A 1 41.07 37.82 -1.94
N LYS A 2 39.91 37.64 -1.29
CA LYS A 2 38.65 37.03 -1.74
C LYS A 2 38.70 35.59 -2.29
N LYS A 3 38.41 34.61 -1.44
CA LYS A 3 37.06 34.02 -1.14
C LYS A 3 36.72 32.91 -2.15
N ILE A 4 37.16 31.70 -1.84
CA ILE A 4 36.51 30.47 -2.33
C ILE A 4 35.19 30.41 -1.56
N THR A 5 34.10 30.79 -2.23
CA THR A 5 32.76 30.73 -1.64
C THR A 5 32.41 29.27 -1.42
N ALA A 6 32.22 28.93 -0.15
CA ALA A 6 31.80 27.63 0.33
C ALA A 6 30.50 27.19 -0.38
N ILE A 7 30.48 25.92 -0.81
CA ILE A 7 29.27 25.20 -1.19
C ILE A 7 28.37 25.16 0.05
N ALA A 8 27.40 26.06 0.08
CA ALA A 8 26.36 26.07 1.09
C ALA A 8 25.14 25.32 0.54
N LEU A 9 25.08 24.01 0.77
CA LEU A 9 23.81 23.30 0.97
C LEU A 9 24.04 21.93 1.63
N ALA A 10 24.72 21.95 2.78
CA ALA A 10 24.70 20.83 3.72
C ALA A 10 24.08 21.34 5.03
N VAL A 11 22.88 21.93 4.96
CA VAL A 11 22.10 22.33 6.14
C VAL A 11 20.61 22.09 5.87
N MET A 12 20.23 20.83 5.78
CA MET A 12 18.95 20.37 6.33
C MET A 12 19.22 19.00 6.95
N SER A 13 19.60 19.07 8.23
CA SER A 13 19.42 18.03 9.26
C SER A 13 19.53 16.56 8.83
N ILE A 14 20.63 15.94 9.24
CA ILE A 14 20.78 14.48 9.41
C ILE A 14 19.89 14.01 10.58
N THR A 15 18.57 14.17 10.47
CA THR A 15 17.58 13.52 11.35
C THR A 15 16.59 12.66 10.59
N THR A 16 16.74 12.50 9.26
CA THR A 16 15.85 11.67 8.45
C THR A 16 16.65 10.63 7.65
N ALA A 17 17.62 9.97 8.30
CA ALA A 17 17.99 8.65 7.80
C ALA A 17 16.77 7.75 8.09
N HIS A 18 16.09 7.28 7.04
CA HIS A 18 15.25 6.06 6.93
C HIS A 18 14.30 6.06 5.71
N ALA A 19 14.38 7.02 4.77
CA ALA A 19 13.72 6.89 3.47
C ALA A 19 14.70 6.34 2.43
N GLU A 20 14.57 5.07 2.10
CA GLU A 20 15.09 4.53 0.84
C GLU A 20 14.36 5.26 -0.29
N LEU A 21 15.06 6.12 -1.04
CA LEU A 21 14.47 6.78 -2.21
C LEU A 21 14.33 5.73 -3.31
N VAL A 22 13.13 5.18 -3.45
CA VAL A 22 12.78 4.36 -4.62
C VAL A 22 12.75 5.30 -5.83
N ASP A 23 13.52 4.97 -6.88
CA ASP A 23 13.54 5.74 -8.12
C ASP A 23 12.34 5.34 -8.99
N MET A 24 11.33 6.22 -9.03
CA MET A 24 10.08 6.00 -9.75
C MET A 24 10.27 5.82 -11.27
N SER A 25 11.39 6.27 -11.85
CA SER A 25 11.65 6.16 -13.28
C SER A 25 11.99 4.74 -13.75
N ASN A 26 12.18 3.80 -12.82
CA ASN A 26 12.41 2.38 -13.12
C ASN A 26 11.12 1.60 -13.40
N TYR A 27 9.95 2.19 -13.12
CA TYR A 27 8.67 1.55 -13.34
C TYR A 27 8.08 1.91 -14.71
N THR A 28 7.34 0.98 -15.30
CA THR A 28 6.65 1.18 -16.58
C THR A 28 5.58 2.26 -16.45
N ASN A 29 4.74 2.14 -15.42
CA ASN A 29 3.77 3.14 -15.01
C ASN A 29 3.80 3.31 -13.49
N VAL A 30 3.45 4.51 -13.03
CA VAL A 30 3.27 4.79 -11.60
C VAL A 30 1.88 5.39 -11.40
N PHE A 31 1.08 4.72 -10.57
CA PHE A 31 -0.25 5.19 -10.18
C PHE A 31 -0.19 5.81 -8.78
N TYR A 32 -0.70 7.03 -8.65
CA TYR A 32 -0.62 7.83 -7.44
C TYR A 32 -1.94 7.79 -6.67
N VAL A 33 -1.82 7.70 -5.34
CA VAL A 33 -2.94 7.72 -4.40
C VAL A 33 -2.74 8.87 -3.41
N SER A 34 -3.80 9.61 -3.13
CA SER A 34 -3.85 10.69 -2.14
C SER A 34 -5.22 10.77 -1.49
N GLU A 35 -5.31 11.09 -0.19
CA GLU A 35 -6.58 11.36 0.51
C GLU A 35 -7.42 12.46 -0.15
N SER A 36 -6.77 13.36 -0.91
CA SER A 36 -7.43 14.45 -1.64
C SER A 36 -7.74 14.13 -3.12
N GLY A 37 -7.41 12.91 -3.55
CA GLY A 37 -7.62 12.43 -4.92
C GLY A 37 -9.08 12.09 -5.24
N SER A 38 -9.28 11.44 -6.39
CA SER A 38 -10.60 10.95 -6.83
C SER A 38 -10.45 9.63 -7.59
N ASP A 39 -11.31 8.64 -7.33
CA ASP A 39 -11.28 7.37 -8.06
C ASP A 39 -11.78 7.49 -9.51
N ASP A 40 -12.39 8.62 -9.87
CA ASP A 40 -12.73 8.99 -11.25
C ASP A 40 -11.55 9.64 -12.00
N SER A 41 -10.39 9.82 -11.36
CA SER A 41 -9.18 10.41 -11.96
C SER A 41 -8.43 9.44 -12.88
N ASP A 42 -7.31 9.89 -13.45
CA ASP A 42 -6.42 9.03 -14.25
C ASP A 42 -5.28 8.37 -13.44
N GLY A 43 -5.18 8.67 -12.14
CA GLY A 43 -4.15 8.11 -11.26
C GLY A 43 -2.76 8.68 -11.49
N SER A 44 -2.61 9.77 -12.25
CA SER A 44 -1.33 10.47 -12.40
C SER A 44 -0.95 11.25 -11.13
N GLU A 45 0.31 11.66 -10.99
CA GLU A 45 0.75 12.49 -9.86
C GLU A 45 -0.07 13.79 -9.73
N ALA A 46 -0.44 14.40 -10.86
CA ALA A 46 -1.22 15.63 -10.90
C ALA A 46 -2.72 15.40 -10.63
N SER A 47 -3.20 14.17 -10.75
CA SER A 47 -4.61 13.81 -10.60
C SER A 47 -4.72 12.38 -10.03
N PRO A 48 -4.38 12.20 -8.73
CA PRO A 48 -4.26 10.89 -8.10
C PRO A 48 -5.63 10.27 -7.78
N PHE A 49 -5.63 8.94 -7.62
CA PHE A 49 -6.77 8.21 -7.07
C PHE A 49 -6.99 8.54 -5.60
N ALA A 50 -8.24 8.38 -5.13
CA ALA A 50 -8.57 8.54 -3.72
C ALA A 50 -8.26 7.27 -2.92
N THR A 51 -8.41 6.09 -3.54
CA THR A 51 -8.30 4.80 -2.87
C THR A 51 -7.17 3.93 -3.43
N VAL A 52 -6.57 3.14 -2.55
CA VAL A 52 -5.57 2.12 -2.92
C VAL A 52 -6.22 1.03 -3.79
N ALA A 53 -7.49 0.71 -3.55
CA ALA A 53 -8.25 -0.25 -4.35
C ALA A 53 -8.32 0.16 -5.83
N GLN A 54 -8.62 1.43 -6.12
CA GLN A 54 -8.68 1.93 -7.49
C GLN A 54 -7.30 1.88 -8.17
N ALA A 55 -6.23 2.20 -7.44
CA ALA A 55 -4.87 2.09 -7.97
C ALA A 55 -4.48 0.62 -8.28
N ILE A 56 -4.88 -0.34 -7.44
CA ILE A 56 -4.69 -1.79 -7.70
C ILE A 56 -5.43 -2.24 -8.97
N ILE A 57 -6.63 -1.69 -9.21
CA ILE A 57 -7.39 -1.98 -10.43
C ILE A 57 -6.65 -1.44 -11.65
N ALA A 58 -6.10 -0.22 -11.56
CA ALA A 58 -5.38 0.45 -12.64
C ALA A 58 -4.00 -0.17 -12.94
N ALA A 59 -3.23 -0.54 -11.91
CA ALA A 59 -1.95 -1.22 -12.05
C ALA A 59 -2.18 -2.62 -12.63
N GLY A 60 -1.91 -2.78 -13.92
CA GLY A 60 -2.35 -3.92 -14.73
C GLY A 60 -1.25 -4.94 -14.98
N ASP A 61 -0.01 -4.49 -15.02
CA ASP A 61 1.09 -5.17 -15.67
C ASP A 61 2.32 -5.31 -14.76
N SER A 62 3.16 -6.31 -15.02
CA SER A 62 4.45 -6.44 -14.33
C SER A 62 5.35 -5.24 -14.60
N GLY A 63 5.96 -4.70 -13.55
CA GLY A 63 6.80 -3.50 -13.62
C GLY A 63 6.04 -2.19 -13.43
N ASP A 64 4.74 -2.23 -13.18
CA ASP A 64 4.00 -1.06 -12.66
C ASP A 64 4.31 -0.84 -11.17
N ALA A 65 4.06 0.37 -10.70
CA ALA A 65 4.11 0.71 -9.28
C ALA A 65 2.88 1.51 -8.84
N ILE A 66 2.58 1.41 -7.55
CA ILE A 66 1.59 2.24 -6.87
C ILE A 66 2.31 3.07 -5.81
N TYR A 67 2.26 4.39 -5.97
CA TYR A 67 2.75 5.36 -5.00
C TYR A 67 1.58 5.87 -4.15
N ILE A 68 1.71 5.73 -2.84
CA ILE A 68 0.71 6.12 -1.86
C ILE A 68 1.30 7.27 -1.05
N SER A 69 0.70 8.47 -1.19
CA SER A 69 1.16 9.67 -0.48
C SER A 69 0.90 9.54 1.02
N ALA A 70 1.58 10.36 1.83
CA ALA A 70 1.29 10.50 3.26
C ALA A 70 -0.22 10.60 3.54
N GLY A 71 -0.69 9.89 4.57
CA GLY A 71 -2.11 9.77 4.88
C GLY A 71 -2.50 8.41 5.45
N GLN A 72 -3.78 8.25 5.76
CA GLN A 72 -4.33 7.00 6.30
C GLN A 72 -5.39 6.42 5.35
N TYR A 73 -5.12 5.23 4.83
CA TYR A 73 -5.96 4.61 3.79
C TYR A 73 -6.56 3.28 4.26
N ASP A 74 -7.85 3.14 4.00
CA ASP A 74 -8.59 1.92 4.26
C ASP A 74 -8.24 0.85 3.21
N ILE A 75 -7.72 -0.28 3.68
CA ILE A 75 -7.42 -1.46 2.86
C ILE A 75 -8.17 -2.70 3.36
N THR A 76 -9.28 -2.49 4.07
CA THR A 76 -10.14 -3.57 4.56
C THR A 76 -10.69 -4.42 3.42
N TYR A 77 -11.05 -3.77 2.31
CA TYR A 77 -11.49 -4.43 1.07
C TYR A 77 -10.89 -3.71 -0.15
N THR A 78 -9.95 -4.35 -0.83
CA THR A 78 -9.25 -3.77 -2.00
C THR A 78 -9.25 -4.67 -3.24
N GLY A 79 -9.79 -5.89 -3.12
CA GLY A 79 -9.83 -6.86 -4.21
C GLY A 79 -10.92 -6.61 -5.25
N PHE A 80 -10.74 -7.23 -6.43
CA PHE A 80 -11.72 -7.27 -7.52
C PHE A 80 -13.01 -8.03 -7.15
N ASP A 81 -12.93 -8.94 -6.18
CA ASP A 81 -14.06 -9.57 -5.52
C ASP A 81 -14.27 -8.88 -4.16
N ALA A 82 -15.26 -8.00 -4.10
CA ALA A 82 -15.60 -7.15 -2.95
C ALA A 82 -15.95 -7.91 -1.64
N GLU A 83 -15.66 -9.20 -1.54
CA GLU A 83 -16.14 -10.09 -0.50
C GLU A 83 -15.03 -10.80 0.28
N TYR A 84 -13.77 -10.88 -0.21
CA TYR A 84 -12.78 -11.76 0.44
C TYR A 84 -11.32 -11.27 0.57
N ASN A 85 -10.92 -10.17 -0.07
CA ASN A 85 -9.50 -9.79 -0.07
C ASN A 85 -9.27 -8.45 0.65
N SER A 86 -8.71 -8.57 1.86
CA SER A 86 -8.11 -7.47 2.61
C SER A 86 -6.65 -7.29 2.22
N GLY A 87 -6.11 -6.11 2.49
CA GLY A 87 -4.71 -5.82 2.29
C GLY A 87 -4.43 -5.10 0.99
N VAL A 88 -3.17 -5.07 0.61
CA VAL A 88 -2.72 -4.69 -0.71
C VAL A 88 -2.80 -5.91 -1.61
N TYR A 89 -3.71 -5.88 -2.60
CA TYR A 89 -4.00 -7.03 -3.44
C TYR A 89 -3.23 -6.99 -4.76
N ASN A 90 -2.49 -8.05 -5.02
CA ASN A 90 -1.68 -8.22 -6.21
C ASN A 90 -1.99 -9.55 -6.91
N ARG A 91 -3.19 -9.67 -7.48
CA ARG A 91 -3.55 -10.82 -8.30
C ARG A 91 -3.97 -10.36 -9.68
N ASN A 92 -3.39 -11.00 -10.70
CA ASN A 92 -3.84 -10.85 -12.06
C ASN A 92 -5.11 -11.68 -12.30
N THR A 93 -6.06 -11.12 -13.06
CA THR A 93 -7.21 -11.84 -13.60
C THR A 93 -6.87 -12.66 -14.86
N GLY A 94 -5.59 -12.69 -15.26
CA GLY A 94 -5.09 -13.45 -16.41
C GLY A 94 -5.23 -14.98 -16.26
N PRO A 95 -5.17 -15.72 -17.40
CA PRO A 95 -5.51 -17.14 -17.48
C PRO A 95 -4.68 -18.06 -16.56
N ASP A 96 -3.51 -17.60 -16.11
CA ASP A 96 -2.57 -18.41 -15.33
C ASP A 96 -2.50 -18.03 -13.83
N ASN A 97 -3.29 -17.05 -13.35
CA ASN A 97 -3.10 -16.45 -12.03
C ASN A 97 -1.63 -16.03 -11.75
N ALA A 98 -0.83 -15.79 -12.78
CA ALA A 98 0.51 -15.24 -12.62
C ALA A 98 0.32 -13.81 -12.12
N GLY A 99 0.84 -13.48 -10.94
CA GLY A 99 0.70 -12.17 -10.32
C GLY A 99 1.04 -11.01 -11.23
N LYS A 100 0.63 -9.80 -10.85
CA LYS A 100 1.21 -8.60 -11.47
C LYS A 100 2.48 -8.31 -10.67
N ASP A 101 3.66 -8.15 -11.24
CA ASP A 101 4.81 -7.78 -10.41
C ASP A 101 4.75 -6.27 -10.12
N VAL A 102 3.84 -5.87 -9.22
CA VAL A 102 3.51 -4.46 -8.90
C VAL A 102 4.11 -4.08 -7.56
N ASP A 103 4.95 -3.06 -7.54
CA ASP A 103 5.53 -2.57 -6.29
C ASP A 103 4.61 -1.54 -5.62
N PHE A 104 4.61 -1.53 -4.29
CA PHE A 104 3.84 -0.59 -3.48
C PHE A 104 4.77 0.28 -2.66
N ILE A 105 4.67 1.59 -2.85
CA ILE A 105 5.59 2.56 -2.28
C ILE A 105 4.80 3.58 -1.47
N GLY A 106 5.16 3.73 -0.20
CA GLY A 106 4.66 4.77 0.68
C GLY A 106 5.74 5.74 1.12
N GLU A 107 5.31 6.86 1.69
CA GLU A 107 6.17 7.79 2.43
C GLU A 107 6.48 7.24 3.83
N ALA A 108 7.75 6.92 4.07
CA ALA A 108 8.21 6.23 5.28
C ALA A 108 7.77 6.92 6.58
N GLY A 109 6.94 6.24 7.36
CA GLY A 109 6.41 6.72 8.64
C GLY A 109 5.15 7.60 8.53
N GLU A 110 4.77 7.99 7.32
CA GLU A 110 3.65 8.92 7.05
C GLU A 110 2.51 8.24 6.29
N THR A 111 2.80 7.19 5.51
CA THR A 111 1.78 6.36 4.86
C THR A 111 1.32 5.23 5.78
N ILE A 112 0.05 5.27 6.16
CA ILE A 112 -0.60 4.27 7.01
C ILE A 112 -1.66 3.55 6.21
N LEU A 113 -1.54 2.23 6.09
CA LEU A 113 -2.58 1.37 5.56
C LEU A 113 -3.25 0.63 6.70
N TYR A 114 -4.55 0.83 6.88
CA TYR A 114 -5.27 0.22 7.98
C TYR A 114 -6.35 -0.76 7.49
N ILE A 115 -6.53 -1.81 8.29
CA ILE A 115 -7.60 -2.78 8.14
C ILE A 115 -8.49 -2.67 9.37
N ASP A 116 -9.76 -2.39 9.16
CA ASP A 116 -10.77 -2.40 10.22
C ASP A 116 -11.33 -3.81 10.41
N GLY A 117 -10.99 -4.40 11.55
CA GLY A 117 -11.46 -5.71 11.94
C GLY A 117 -12.97 -5.79 12.12
N ALA A 118 -13.67 -4.71 12.44
CA ALA A 118 -15.13 -4.72 12.60
C ALA A 118 -15.82 -5.12 11.29
N ASP A 119 -15.34 -4.55 10.19
CA ASP A 119 -15.96 -4.63 8.87
C ASP A 119 -15.63 -5.91 8.10
N ILE A 120 -14.69 -6.74 8.57
CA ILE A 120 -14.27 -7.97 7.89
C ILE A 120 -15.26 -9.11 8.12
N GLU A 121 -15.77 -9.78 7.10
CA GLU A 121 -16.60 -10.98 7.34
C GLU A 121 -15.80 -12.29 7.42
N THR A 122 -14.58 -12.29 6.88
CA THR A 122 -13.72 -13.46 6.72
C THR A 122 -12.91 -13.81 7.97
N ARG A 123 -12.36 -15.04 7.98
CA ARG A 123 -11.44 -15.51 9.02
C ARG A 123 -10.03 -14.97 8.81
N ASP A 124 -9.57 -14.98 7.56
CA ASP A 124 -8.20 -14.68 7.19
C ASP A 124 -8.12 -13.24 6.68
N VAL A 125 -7.18 -12.49 7.24
CA VAL A 125 -6.91 -11.11 6.90
C VAL A 125 -5.47 -11.04 6.44
N TYR A 126 -5.26 -10.42 5.29
CA TYR A 126 -3.95 -10.27 4.69
C TYR A 126 -3.61 -8.79 4.65
N PHE A 127 -2.37 -8.43 4.96
CA PHE A 127 -1.86 -7.09 4.63
C PHE A 127 -1.36 -7.01 3.19
N TYR A 128 -1.00 -8.18 2.65
CA TYR A 128 -0.65 -8.37 1.26
C TYR A 128 -1.17 -9.74 0.82
N SER A 129 -1.87 -9.78 -0.30
CA SER A 129 -2.41 -11.01 -0.88
C SER A 129 -2.20 -10.97 -2.39
N GLY A 130 -1.64 -12.02 -2.95
CA GLY A 130 -1.29 -12.02 -4.36
C GLY A 130 -0.42 -13.19 -4.76
N THR A 131 -0.22 -13.30 -6.06
CA THR A 131 0.82 -14.13 -6.68
C THR A 131 1.87 -13.17 -7.26
N GLY A 132 3.06 -13.66 -7.64
CA GLY A 132 4.11 -12.79 -8.21
C GLY A 132 5.10 -12.20 -7.18
N TYR A 133 6.04 -11.39 -7.68
CA TYR A 133 7.09 -10.75 -6.91
C TYR A 133 6.83 -9.24 -6.82
N SER A 134 6.58 -8.77 -5.61
CA SER A 134 6.35 -7.35 -5.31
C SER A 134 7.14 -6.94 -4.10
N ASN A 135 7.63 -5.72 -4.15
CA ASN A 135 8.22 -5.05 -3.02
C ASN A 135 7.21 -4.09 -2.40
N ILE A 136 7.34 -3.90 -1.09
CA ILE A 136 6.52 -2.99 -0.30
C ILE A 136 7.46 -2.09 0.50
N TYR A 137 7.40 -0.79 0.27
CA TYR A 137 8.33 0.19 0.83
C TYR A 137 7.62 1.27 1.63
N GLY A 138 8.26 1.74 2.70
CA GLY A 138 7.94 3.03 3.31
C GLY A 138 6.52 3.17 3.87
N MET A 139 5.88 2.10 4.34
CA MET A 139 4.52 2.19 4.89
C MET A 139 4.37 1.46 6.22
N THR A 140 3.39 1.90 7.01
CA THR A 140 2.97 1.26 8.25
C THR A 140 1.66 0.54 8.02
N PHE A 141 1.59 -0.73 8.41
CA PHE A 141 0.36 -1.50 8.41
C PHE A 141 -0.25 -1.53 9.81
N ILE A 142 -1.51 -1.14 9.92
CA ILE A 142 -2.29 -1.24 11.16
C ILE A 142 -3.45 -2.20 10.91
N ARG A 143 -3.65 -3.14 11.82
CA ARG A 143 -4.89 -3.91 11.85
C ARG A 143 -5.53 -3.73 13.19
N ASP A 144 -6.69 -3.09 13.19
CA ASP A 144 -7.57 -3.18 14.33
C ASP A 144 -8.25 -4.55 14.28
N SER A 145 -8.29 -5.23 15.42
CA SER A 145 -9.03 -6.48 15.53
C SER A 145 -10.47 -6.27 15.99
N ASP A 146 -10.83 -5.04 16.41
CA ASP A 146 -12.10 -4.69 17.06
C ASP A 146 -12.49 -5.71 18.15
N GLY A 147 -11.50 -6.10 18.97
CA GLY A 147 -11.71 -7.07 20.03
C GLY A 147 -12.14 -8.47 19.56
N ARG A 148 -11.92 -8.84 18.28
CA ARG A 148 -12.12 -10.21 17.78
C ARG A 148 -11.16 -11.17 18.46
N THR A 149 -11.54 -11.67 19.63
CA THR A 149 -10.78 -12.70 20.35
C THR A 149 -11.07 -14.10 19.83
N SER A 150 -12.21 -14.33 19.17
CA SER A 150 -12.58 -15.63 18.60
C SER A 150 -14.00 -15.58 18.01
N LYS A 151 -14.16 -15.75 16.68
CA LYS A 151 -15.39 -16.37 16.14
C LYS A 151 -15.41 -17.91 16.37
N TYR A 152 -14.52 -18.43 17.23
CA TYR A 152 -14.39 -19.85 17.58
C TYR A 152 -15.17 -20.31 18.82
N PHE A 153 -16.19 -19.60 19.29
CA PHE A 153 -17.14 -20.19 20.25
C PHE A 153 -18.19 -21.08 19.56
N LYS A 154 -17.74 -22.03 18.72
CA LYS A 154 -18.49 -23.25 18.35
C LYS A 154 -17.57 -24.46 18.11
N SER A 155 -16.65 -24.75 19.03
CA SER A 155 -16.31 -26.16 19.30
C SER A 155 -15.74 -26.32 20.71
N ARG A 156 -16.59 -26.89 21.57
CA ARG A 156 -16.36 -27.66 22.80
C ARG A 156 -14.91 -27.77 23.31
N ASP A 157 -14.77 -27.45 24.59
CA ASP A 157 -13.77 -27.97 25.54
C ASP A 157 -12.29 -27.87 25.14
N CYS A 158 -11.65 -26.79 25.61
CA CYS A 158 -10.23 -26.81 25.90
C CYS A 158 -10.06 -27.40 27.32
N ARG A 159 -9.67 -28.68 27.43
CA ARG A 159 -9.06 -29.20 28.66
C ARG A 159 -7.57 -28.90 28.62
N LEU A 160 -7.08 -28.39 29.76
CA LEU A 160 -5.70 -28.07 30.09
C LEU A 160 -4.72 -29.20 29.78
#